data_AF-A0A7R8HC81-F1
#
_entry.id   AF-A0A7R8HC81-F1
#
_cell.length_a   1.000
_cell.length_b   1.000
_cell.length_c   1.000
_cell.angle_alpha   90.00
_cell.angle_beta   90.00
_cell.angle_gamma   90.00
#
_symmetry.space_group_name_H-M   'P 1'
#
loop_
_entity.id
_entity.type
_entity.pdbx_description
1 polymer ?
#
loop_
_entity_poly.entity_id
_entity_poly.type
_entity_poly.pdbx_seq_one_letter_code
_entity_poly.pdbx_strand_id
1 'polypeptide(L)'
;MHIGKGIQLDLQGEGDVWIRCQSDHSVFVQSYYLDREAGRSPGDAVHKIYPLAYTKVFDLRQCYHQMQQQAATANAAAAAQAAAVAGHLPGPQSVGGIAPAISLSAAAGIGVDDLRRLCILRLSFVKGWGPDYNRKSIKDTPCWIEVHLHRALQLLDEVLHSIPVDTARRPIHIAD
;
A
#
# COMPACT_ATOMS: atom_id res chain seq x y z
N MET A 1 14.84 -0.34 -31.37
CA MET A 1 14.79 -0.15 -29.90
C MET A 1 14.00 1.14 -29.64
N HIS A 2 12.84 1.07 -28.97
CA HIS A 2 11.83 2.15 -28.97
C HIS A 2 11.77 3.01 -27.68
N ILE A 3 12.67 2.79 -26.71
CA ILE A 3 12.67 3.61 -25.48
C ILE A 3 13.11 5.05 -25.78
N GLY A 4 14.05 5.24 -26.71
CA GLY A 4 14.53 6.56 -27.12
C GLY A 4 15.15 7.31 -25.93
N LYS A 5 14.79 8.60 -25.76
CA LYS A 5 15.21 9.43 -24.61
C LYS A 5 14.55 9.02 -23.27
N GLY A 6 13.57 8.11 -23.29
CA GLY A 6 12.93 7.58 -22.09
C GLY A 6 12.10 8.61 -21.32
N ILE A 7 12.30 8.65 -20.01
CA ILE A 7 11.60 9.56 -19.10
C ILE A 7 12.58 10.24 -18.16
N GLN A 8 12.16 11.37 -17.61
CA GLN A 8 12.81 12.01 -16.47
C GLN A 8 11.82 12.01 -15.30
N LEU A 9 12.29 11.59 -14.12
CA LEU A 9 11.56 11.69 -12.87
C LEU A 9 12.15 12.83 -12.05
N ASP A 10 11.33 13.85 -11.78
CA ASP A 10 11.74 15.01 -10.99
C ASP A 10 11.15 14.90 -9.59
N LEU A 11 12.02 15.03 -8.59
CA LEU A 11 11.62 15.21 -7.20
C LEU A 11 11.41 16.71 -6.93
N GLN A 12 10.22 17.09 -6.48
CA GLN A 12 9.91 18.46 -6.09
C GLN A 12 9.59 18.56 -4.59
N GLY A 13 10.15 19.57 -3.93
CA GLY A 13 9.94 19.82 -2.51
C GLY A 13 10.41 18.64 -1.64
N GLU A 14 9.59 18.26 -0.66
CA GLU A 14 9.93 17.22 0.32
C GLU A 14 9.77 15.79 -0.20
N GLY A 15 9.03 15.58 -1.30
CA GLY A 15 8.82 14.23 -1.83
C GLY A 15 7.82 14.05 -2.96
N ASP A 16 7.32 15.13 -3.56
CA ASP A 16 6.41 15.02 -4.70
C ASP A 16 7.17 14.59 -5.95
N VAL A 17 6.59 13.69 -6.75
CA VAL A 17 7.25 13.16 -7.94
C VAL A 17 6.48 13.55 -9.18
N TRP A 18 7.21 14.09 -10.16
CA TRP A 18 6.72 14.43 -11.47
C TRP A 18 7.40 13.57 -12.53
N ILE A 19 6.66 13.20 -13.57
CA ILE A 19 7.20 12.52 -14.74
C ILE A 19 7.22 13.48 -15.92
N ARG A 20 8.35 13.52 -16.62
CA ARG A 20 8.47 14.13 -17.95
C ARG A 20 8.71 13.04 -18.98
N CYS A 21 7.80 12.91 -19.95
CA CYS A 21 7.99 11.98 -21.05
C CYS A 21 8.87 12.61 -22.13
N GLN A 22 10.12 12.16 -22.25
CA GLN A 22 11.07 12.63 -23.27
C GLN A 22 11.11 11.72 -24.50
N SER A 23 10.53 10.52 -24.39
CA SER A 23 10.39 9.55 -25.47
C SER A 23 9.35 10.00 -26.50
N ASP A 24 9.53 9.56 -27.75
CA ASP A 24 8.55 9.75 -28.84
C ASP A 24 7.34 8.80 -28.70
N HIS A 25 7.38 7.88 -27.73
CA HIS A 25 6.29 6.96 -27.41
C HIS A 25 5.71 7.23 -26.01
N SER A 26 4.42 6.97 -25.85
CA SER A 26 3.76 7.06 -24.55
C SER A 26 4.34 6.08 -23.53
N VAL A 27 4.27 6.49 -22.27
CA VAL A 27 4.59 5.67 -21.10
C VAL A 27 3.32 5.40 -20.32
N PHE A 28 3.20 4.21 -19.75
CA PHE A 28 2.03 3.76 -19.03
C PHE A 28 2.39 3.63 -17.56
N VAL A 29 1.64 4.30 -16.69
CA VAL A 29 1.99 4.49 -15.28
C VAL A 29 0.90 3.92 -14.39
N GLN A 30 1.30 3.11 -13.41
CA GLN A 30 0.50 2.77 -12.25
C GLN A 30 0.84 3.74 -11.14
N SER A 31 -0.15 4.51 -10.69
CA SER A 31 0.00 5.42 -9.56
C SER A 31 -1.32 5.53 -8.81
N TYR A 32 -1.29 5.23 -7.52
CA TYR A 32 -2.41 5.43 -6.60
C TYR A 32 -2.85 6.90 -6.51
N TYR A 33 -1.90 7.83 -6.62
CA TYR A 33 -2.20 9.27 -6.68
C TYR A 33 -3.07 9.57 -7.91
N LEU A 34 -2.65 9.13 -9.10
CA LEU A 34 -3.40 9.38 -10.33
C LEU A 34 -4.75 8.67 -10.35
N ASP A 35 -4.85 7.46 -9.78
CA ASP A 35 -6.13 6.75 -9.63
C ASP A 35 -7.12 7.60 -8.86
N ARG A 36 -6.68 8.17 -7.73
CA ARG A 36 -7.50 9.05 -6.90
C ARG A 36 -7.88 10.34 -7.62
N GLU A 37 -6.93 11.00 -8.29
CA GLU A 37 -7.22 12.23 -9.06
C GLU A 37 -8.22 11.97 -10.20
N ALA A 38 -8.23 10.76 -10.76
CA ALA A 38 -9.19 10.32 -11.78
C ALA A 38 -10.51 9.78 -11.21
N GLY A 39 -10.69 9.73 -9.89
CA GLY A 39 -11.87 9.16 -9.24
C GLY A 39 -12.01 7.65 -9.44
N ARG A 40 -10.90 6.94 -9.66
CA ARG A 40 -10.84 5.48 -9.86
C ARG A 40 -10.52 4.76 -8.56
N SER A 41 -10.86 3.48 -8.50
CA SER A 41 -10.46 2.61 -7.40
C SER A 41 -8.92 2.46 -7.37
N PRO A 42 -8.31 2.40 -6.16
CA PRO A 42 -6.87 2.24 -5.99
C PRO A 42 -6.29 1.04 -6.78
N GLY A 43 -5.35 1.29 -7.69
CA GLY A 43 -4.65 0.27 -8.48
C GLY A 43 -5.41 -0.27 -9.71
N ASP A 44 -6.62 0.22 -9.98
CA ASP A 44 -7.51 -0.28 -11.06
C ASP A 44 -7.23 0.37 -12.42
N ALA A 45 -6.55 1.51 -12.47
CA ALA A 45 -6.30 2.22 -13.71
C ALA A 45 -4.81 2.19 -14.14
N VAL A 46 -4.62 2.36 -15.44
CA VAL A 46 -3.30 2.55 -16.06
C VAL A 46 -3.32 3.88 -16.79
N HIS A 47 -2.45 4.79 -16.34
CA HIS A 47 -2.43 6.16 -16.81
C HIS A 47 -1.45 6.32 -17.97
N LYS A 48 -1.96 6.75 -19.11
CA LYS A 48 -1.15 6.95 -20.31
C LYS A 48 -0.58 8.36 -20.34
N ILE A 49 0.73 8.47 -20.19
CA ILE A 49 1.48 9.72 -20.29
C ILE A 49 1.96 9.88 -21.73
N TYR A 50 1.50 10.94 -22.40
CA TYR A 50 1.85 11.23 -23.78
C TYR A 50 3.27 11.83 -23.89
N PRO A 51 3.93 11.69 -25.05
CA PRO A 51 5.19 12.39 -25.34
C PRO A 51 5.10 13.88 -24.98
N LEU A 52 6.19 14.42 -24.43
CA LEU A 52 6.31 15.82 -24.00
C LEU A 52 5.42 16.23 -22.81
N ALA A 53 4.57 15.34 -22.29
CA ALA A 53 3.78 15.63 -21.11
C ALA A 53 4.67 15.74 -19.85
N TYR A 54 4.31 16.69 -18.98
CA TYR A 54 4.86 16.85 -17.65
C TYR A 54 3.73 16.73 -16.63
N THR A 55 3.72 15.64 -15.85
CA THR A 55 2.57 15.26 -15.04
C THR A 55 3.00 14.88 -13.62
N LYS A 56 2.30 15.38 -12.61
CA LYS A 56 2.50 14.93 -11.23
C LYS A 56 1.99 13.50 -11.09
N VAL A 57 2.82 12.59 -10.60
CA VAL A 57 2.49 11.16 -10.47
C VAL A 57 2.50 10.69 -9.03
N PHE A 58 2.94 11.51 -8.09
CA PHE A 58 2.95 11.20 -6.66
C PHE A 58 2.91 12.47 -5.82
N ASP A 59 2.15 12.44 -4.74
CA ASP A 59 2.07 13.49 -3.73
C ASP A 59 2.39 12.90 -2.35
N LEU A 60 3.43 13.40 -1.70
CA LEU A 60 3.91 12.83 -0.45
C LEU A 60 2.90 13.00 0.69
N ARG A 61 2.26 14.16 0.77
CA ARG A 61 1.30 14.48 1.83
C ARG A 61 0.04 13.62 1.70
N GLN A 62 -0.47 13.48 0.48
CA GLN A 62 -1.62 12.63 0.19
C GLN A 62 -1.30 11.17 0.51
N CYS A 63 -0.11 10.69 0.13
CA CYS A 63 0.35 9.35 0.43
C CYS A 63 0.39 9.10 1.95
N TYR A 64 0.98 10.03 2.71
CA TYR A 64 1.05 9.94 4.17
C TYR A 64 -0.33 9.88 4.84
N HIS A 65 -1.25 10.77 4.48
CA HIS A 65 -2.61 10.74 4.99
C HIS A 65 -3.33 9.43 4.68
N GLN A 66 -3.12 8.90 3.48
CA GLN A 66 -3.71 7.62 3.08
C GLN A 66 -3.12 6.45 3.88
N MET A 67 -1.81 6.44 4.15
CA MET A 67 -1.18 5.43 5.00
C MET A 67 -1.79 5.43 6.41
N GLN A 68 -1.92 6.60 7.03
CA GLN A 68 -2.51 6.73 8.37
C GLN A 68 -3.94 6.20 8.41
N GLN A 69 -4.77 6.56 7.42
CA GLN A 69 -6.15 6.13 7.35
C GLN A 69 -6.28 4.61 7.15
N GLN A 70 -5.48 4.03 6.26
CA GLN A 70 -5.48 2.59 5.99
C GLN A 70 -4.95 1.80 7.18
N ALA A 71 -3.88 2.26 7.84
CA ALA A 71 -3.35 1.67 9.06
C ALA A 71 -4.39 1.68 10.20
N ALA A 72 -5.05 2.82 10.44
CA ALA A 72 -6.09 2.93 11.46
C ALA A 72 -7.27 1.99 11.19
N THR A 73 -7.69 1.88 9.93
CA THR A 73 -8.78 0.99 9.51
C THR A 73 -8.41 -0.49 9.66
N ALA A 74 -7.19 -0.87 9.27
CA ALA A 74 -6.68 -2.22 9.43
C ALA A 74 -6.63 -2.62 10.92
N ASN A 75 -6.16 -1.72 11.79
CA ASN A 75 -6.13 -1.95 13.24
C ASN A 75 -7.52 -2.10 13.83
N ALA A 76 -8.48 -1.24 13.44
CA ALA A 76 -9.86 -1.32 13.89
C ALA A 76 -10.52 -2.63 13.43
N ALA A 77 -10.28 -3.06 12.18
CA ALA A 77 -10.78 -4.32 11.66
C ALA A 77 -10.19 -5.53 12.41
N ALA A 78 -8.89 -5.52 12.69
CA ALA A 78 -8.22 -6.56 13.46
C ALA A 78 -8.77 -6.65 14.90
N ALA A 79 -8.98 -5.52 15.56
CA ALA A 79 -9.57 -5.47 16.89
C ALA A 79 -11.02 -6.00 16.90
N ALA A 80 -11.82 -5.64 15.89
CA ALA A 80 -13.19 -6.13 15.74
C ALA A 80 -13.23 -7.66 15.52
N GLN A 81 -12.32 -8.19 14.70
CA GLN A 81 -12.18 -9.64 14.48
C GLN A 81 -11.79 -10.37 15.76
N ALA A 82 -10.82 -9.85 16.52
CA ALA A 82 -10.42 -10.42 17.81
C ALA A 82 -11.59 -10.45 18.82
N ALA A 83 -12.36 -9.37 18.91
CA ALA A 83 -13.54 -9.29 19.78
C ALA A 83 -14.64 -10.29 19.38
N ALA A 84 -14.89 -10.47 18.08
CA ALA A 84 -15.89 -11.41 17.58
C ALA A 84 -15.54 -12.88 17.92
N VAL A 85 -14.25 -13.25 17.85
CA VAL A 85 -13.79 -14.61 18.21
C VAL A 85 -13.85 -14.84 19.72
N ALA A 86 -13.50 -13.84 20.54
CA ALA A 86 -13.61 -13.93 21.99
C ALA A 86 -15.08 -14.10 22.45
N GLY A 87 -16.04 -13.53 21.73
CA GLY A 87 -17.48 -13.68 21.99
C GLY A 87 -18.06 -15.05 21.64
N HIS A 88 -17.30 -15.95 21.00
CA HIS A 88 -17.77 -17.30 20.62
C HIS A 88 -17.41 -18.39 21.66
N LEU A 89 -16.97 -18.01 22.86
CA LEU A 89 -16.77 -18.96 23.96
C LEU A 89 -18.16 -19.44 24.48
N PRO A 90 -18.45 -20.75 24.48
CA PRO A 90 -19.73 -21.26 24.96
C PRO A 90 -19.91 -20.96 26.45
N GLY A 91 -21.07 -20.41 26.79
CA GLY A 91 -21.48 -20.07 28.14
C GLY A 91 -21.64 -21.29 29.09
N PRO A 92 -22.05 -21.03 30.34
CA PRO A 92 -21.75 -21.80 31.57
C PRO A 92 -22.38 -23.21 31.73
N GLN A 93 -22.72 -23.91 30.64
CA GLN A 93 -23.06 -25.35 30.68
C GLN A 93 -21.91 -26.27 30.24
N SER A 94 -20.71 -25.74 29.99
CA SER A 94 -19.50 -26.54 29.80
C SER A 94 -18.92 -26.96 31.17
N VAL A 95 -19.41 -28.08 31.67
CA VAL A 95 -18.89 -28.74 32.88
C VAL A 95 -17.40 -29.07 32.72
N GLY A 96 -16.55 -28.41 33.52
CA GLY A 96 -15.20 -28.84 33.87
C GLY A 96 -14.20 -28.94 32.71
N GLY A 97 -13.69 -27.82 32.21
CA GLY A 97 -12.61 -27.80 31.22
C GLY A 97 -11.66 -26.64 31.46
N ILE A 98 -10.38 -26.95 31.63
CA ILE A 98 -9.23 -26.04 31.66
C ILE A 98 -9.33 -25.14 30.43
N ALA A 99 -9.73 -23.87 30.60
CA ALA A 99 -9.85 -22.95 29.47
C ALA A 99 -8.46 -22.75 28.84
N PRO A 100 -8.27 -22.95 27.53
CA PRO A 100 -6.98 -22.69 26.92
C PRO A 100 -6.71 -21.19 26.99
N ALA A 101 -5.55 -20.80 27.52
CA ALA A 101 -5.02 -19.46 27.43
C ALA A 101 -4.60 -19.19 25.97
N ILE A 102 -5.57 -18.98 25.07
CA ILE A 102 -5.28 -18.63 23.68
C ILE A 102 -4.92 -17.14 23.66
N SER A 103 -3.62 -16.86 23.64
CA SER A 103 -3.10 -15.53 23.33
C SER A 103 -3.42 -15.23 21.86
N LEU A 104 -4.48 -14.46 21.62
CA LEU A 104 -4.90 -14.09 20.27
C LEU A 104 -4.05 -12.91 19.80
N SER A 105 -2.90 -13.19 19.20
CA SER A 105 -2.10 -12.19 18.49
C SER A 105 -2.76 -11.93 17.15
N ALA A 106 -3.42 -10.78 16.99
CA ALA A 106 -3.82 -10.30 15.68
C ALA A 106 -2.53 -10.11 14.86
N ALA A 107 -2.37 -10.91 13.80
CA ALA A 107 -1.16 -10.93 13.00
C ALA A 107 -0.81 -9.50 12.55
N ALA A 108 0.30 -8.96 13.05
CA ALA A 108 0.79 -7.59 12.81
C ALA A 108 1.17 -7.30 11.33
N GLY A 109 0.74 -8.13 10.38
CA GLY A 109 1.06 -8.04 8.95
C GLY A 109 -0.15 -7.83 8.03
N ILE A 110 -1.37 -7.70 8.57
CA ILE A 110 -2.58 -7.57 7.75
C ILE A 110 -2.67 -6.13 7.21
N GLY A 111 -1.97 -5.86 6.11
CA GLY A 111 -2.01 -4.59 5.38
C GLY A 111 -0.67 -3.92 5.11
N VAL A 112 0.45 -4.47 5.60
CA VAL A 112 1.78 -3.86 5.37
C VAL A 112 2.16 -3.86 3.89
N ASP A 113 1.88 -4.95 3.15
CA ASP A 113 2.12 -5.01 1.70
C ASP A 113 1.24 -4.00 0.95
N ASP A 114 -0.02 -3.86 1.36
CA ASP A 114 -0.97 -2.91 0.76
C ASP A 114 -0.53 -1.46 0.98
N LEU A 115 -0.08 -1.13 2.19
CA LEU A 115 0.48 0.17 2.52
C LEU A 115 1.78 0.44 1.75
N ARG A 116 2.67 -0.56 1.65
CA ARG A 116 3.91 -0.46 0.88
C ARG A 116 3.65 -0.10 -0.57
N ARG A 117 2.59 -0.62 -1.18
CA ARG A 117 2.21 -0.32 -2.58
C ARG A 117 1.91 1.17 -2.81
N LEU A 118 1.49 1.91 -1.79
CA LEU A 118 1.32 3.36 -1.89
C LEU A 118 2.64 4.11 -2.16
N CYS A 119 3.76 3.50 -1.77
CA CYS A 119 5.11 4.07 -1.91
C CYS A 119 5.82 3.65 -3.21
N ILE A 120 5.12 2.96 -4.11
CA ILE A 120 5.69 2.34 -5.31
C ILE A 120 4.99 2.90 -6.54
N LEU A 121 5.79 3.34 -7.52
CA LEU A 121 5.32 3.64 -8.87
C LEU A 121 5.76 2.53 -9.82
N ARG A 122 4.89 2.12 -10.74
CA ARG A 122 5.26 1.18 -11.80
C ARG A 122 5.05 1.80 -13.16
N LEU A 123 6.03 1.65 -14.05
CA LEU A 123 6.01 2.29 -15.36
C LEU A 123 6.39 1.29 -16.44
N SER A 124 5.62 1.24 -17.52
CA SER A 124 5.93 0.47 -18.73
C SER A 124 6.19 1.39 -19.91
N PHE A 125 7.25 1.11 -20.67
CA PHE A 125 7.61 1.88 -21.85
C PHE A 125 6.90 1.31 -23.08
N VAL A 126 6.36 2.20 -23.93
CA VAL A 126 5.78 1.90 -25.26
C VAL A 126 4.48 1.07 -25.24
N LYS A 127 4.34 0.09 -24.35
CA LYS A 127 3.22 -0.85 -24.31
C LYS A 127 2.46 -0.75 -22.99
N GLY A 128 1.15 -0.52 -23.09
CA GLY A 128 0.23 -0.56 -21.95
C GLY A 128 -0.21 -1.98 -21.58
N TRP A 129 -0.86 -2.08 -20.43
CA TRP A 129 -1.49 -3.28 -19.90
C TRP A 129 -2.85 -2.91 -19.28
N GLY A 130 -3.69 -3.92 -19.02
CA GLY A 130 -5.03 -3.75 -18.43
C GLY A 130 -6.13 -4.38 -19.27
N PRO A 131 -7.40 -4.16 -18.92
CA PRO A 131 -8.55 -4.73 -19.62
C PRO A 131 -8.56 -4.42 -21.13
N ASP A 132 -8.18 -3.19 -21.48
CA ASP A 132 -8.16 -2.66 -22.85
C ASP A 132 -6.93 -3.10 -23.66
N TYR A 133 -6.07 -3.94 -23.08
CA TYR A 133 -4.84 -4.41 -23.71
C TYR A 133 -4.79 -5.94 -23.75
N ASN A 134 -4.00 -6.46 -24.70
CA ASN A 134 -3.69 -7.90 -24.75
C ASN A 134 -2.90 -8.36 -23.50
N ARG A 135 -2.21 -7.44 -22.83
CA ARG A 135 -1.40 -7.67 -21.63
C ARG A 135 -2.25 -7.43 -20.39
N LYS A 136 -2.36 -8.42 -19.51
CA LYS A 136 -3.20 -8.31 -18.31
C LYS A 136 -2.42 -7.74 -17.13
N SER A 137 -1.12 -8.00 -17.06
CA SER A 137 -0.23 -7.46 -16.04
C SER A 137 0.89 -6.62 -16.65
N ILE A 138 1.44 -5.70 -15.87
CA ILE A 138 2.67 -5.00 -16.24
C ILE A 138 3.83 -5.98 -16.47
N LYS A 139 3.83 -7.15 -15.81
CA LYS A 139 4.85 -8.18 -15.99
C LYS A 139 4.87 -8.78 -17.40
N ASP A 140 3.77 -8.65 -18.15
CA ASP A 140 3.66 -9.08 -19.55
C ASP A 140 4.19 -8.03 -20.54
N THR A 141 4.66 -6.89 -20.04
CA THR A 141 5.22 -5.81 -20.85
C THR A 141 6.71 -6.08 -21.14
N PRO A 142 7.21 -5.70 -22.32
CA PRO A 142 8.57 -6.06 -22.75
C PRO A 142 9.68 -5.35 -21.95
N CYS A 143 9.39 -4.17 -21.39
CA CYS A 143 10.31 -3.40 -20.56
C CYS A 143 9.53 -2.45 -19.64
N TRP A 144 9.76 -2.59 -18.34
CA TRP A 144 9.11 -1.79 -17.30
C TRP A 144 10.06 -1.59 -16.12
N ILE A 145 9.75 -0.60 -15.29
CA ILE A 145 10.50 -0.28 -14.08
C ILE A 145 9.54 -0.16 -12.89
N GLU A 146 10.07 -0.48 -11.71
CA GLU A 146 9.43 -0.25 -10.42
C GLU A 146 10.26 0.75 -9.64
N VAL A 147 9.65 1.84 -9.21
CA VAL A 147 10.31 2.94 -8.50
C VAL A 147 9.82 2.93 -7.06
N HIS A 148 10.76 2.75 -6.13
CA HIS A 148 10.48 2.81 -4.70
C HIS A 148 10.78 4.22 -4.17
N LEU A 149 9.80 4.83 -3.53
CA LEU A 149 9.90 6.19 -3.00
C LEU A 149 10.39 6.16 -1.56
N HIS A 150 11.68 6.37 -1.36
CA HIS A 150 12.32 6.19 -0.05
C HIS A 150 11.71 7.08 1.05
N ARG A 151 11.40 8.35 0.75
CA ARG A 151 10.78 9.23 1.76
C ARG A 151 9.41 8.73 2.21
N ALA A 152 8.60 8.23 1.27
CA ALA A 152 7.31 7.63 1.60
C ALA A 152 7.47 6.34 2.41
N LEU A 153 8.45 5.49 2.07
CA LEU A 153 8.75 4.28 2.84
C LEU A 153 9.22 4.57 4.27
N GLN A 154 9.96 5.67 4.49
CA GLN A 154 10.31 6.12 5.84
C GLN A 154 9.08 6.52 6.64
N LEU A 155 8.17 7.30 6.04
CA LEU A 155 6.92 7.67 6.71
C LEU A 155 6.02 6.46 6.98
N LEU A 156 6.04 5.46 6.08
CA LEU A 156 5.35 4.20 6.32
C LEU A 156 5.92 3.49 7.56
N ASP A 157 7.24 3.43 7.68
CA ASP A 157 7.90 2.85 8.85
C ASP A 157 7.50 3.59 10.14
N GLU A 158 7.46 4.92 10.12
CA GLU A 158 6.97 5.73 11.26
C GLU A 158 5.50 5.40 11.61
N VAL A 159 4.63 5.27 10.61
CA VAL A 159 3.22 4.89 10.81
C VAL A 159 3.11 3.49 11.41
N LEU A 160 3.86 2.52 10.90
CA LEU A 160 3.83 1.15 11.40
C LEU A 160 4.32 1.04 12.84
N HIS A 161 5.35 1.79 13.23
CA HIS A 161 5.82 1.85 14.62
C HIS A 161 4.82 2.53 15.57
N SER A 162 3.95 3.40 15.06
CA SER A 162 2.91 4.05 15.87
C SER A 162 1.72 3.14 16.22
N ILE A 163 1.58 2.01 15.51
CA ILE A 163 0.52 1.03 15.75
C ILE A 163 0.85 0.30 17.06
N PRO A 164 -0.01 0.35 18.09
CA PRO A 164 0.24 -0.37 19.33
C PRO A 164 0.32 -1.87 19.04
N VAL A 165 1.52 -2.44 19.19
CA VAL A 165 1.68 -3.88 19.36
C VAL A 165 1.13 -4.16 20.75
N ASP A 166 -0.07 -4.76 20.82
CA ASP A 166 -0.71 -5.16 22.07
C ASP A 166 0.30 -5.99 22.89
N THR A 167 0.94 -5.31 23.83
CA THR A 167 1.98 -5.88 24.67
C THR A 167 1.26 -6.60 25.79
N ALA A 168 0.86 -7.84 25.49
CA ALA A 168 0.51 -8.82 26.51
C ALA A 168 1.76 -9.17 27.33
N ARG A 169 2.16 -8.25 28.21
CA ARG A 169 3.04 -8.50 29.36
C ARG A 169 2.47 -7.72 30.54
N ARG A 170 1.32 -8.15 31.07
CA ARG A 170 1.06 -7.93 32.49
C ARG A 170 1.97 -8.91 33.25
N PRO A 171 2.98 -8.45 34.01
CA PRO A 171 3.66 -9.34 34.94
C PRO A 171 2.61 -9.87 35.91
N ILE A 172 2.53 -11.19 36.01
CA ILE A 172 1.70 -11.87 37.00
C ILE A 172 2.33 -11.52 38.35
N HIS A 173 1.84 -10.47 39.01
CA HIS A 173 2.10 -10.28 40.43
C HIS A 173 1.31 -11.36 41.16
N ILE A 174 2.01 -12.45 41.48
CA ILE A 174 1.60 -13.42 42.49
C ILE A 174 1.64 -12.64 43.80
N ALA A 175 0.47 -12.40 44.39
CA ALA A 175 0.36 -11.91 45.75
C ALA A 175 0.64 -13.08 46.70
N ASP A 176 1.55 -12.87 47.65
CA ASP A 176 1.83 -13.76 48.79
C ASP A 176 0.59 -13.95 49.70
#